data_AF-A0A812MYM7-F1
#
_entry.id   AF-A0A812MYM7-F1
#
_cell.length_a   1.000
_cell.length_b   1.000
_cell.length_c   1.000
_cell.angle_alpha   90.00
_cell.angle_beta   90.00
_cell.angle_gamma   90.00
#
_symmetry.space_group_name_H-M   'P 1'
#
loop_
_entity.id
_entity.type
_entity.pdbx_description
1 polymer ?
#
loop_
_entity_poly.entity_id
_entity_poly.type
_entity_poly.pdbx_seq_one_letter_code
_entity_poly.pdbx_strand_id
1 'polypeptide(L)'
;DPIETLFSFICSQNNNVSRICLLTDRLRARFGEVVCRLQPPPGSSAHQDCALQHVREFSARRTLHAWPRSSVLAKATERSLKDLGLGYRAAYISQAAKRLMQEDGRLLRWLSGMRTNPPKAVENATLPEETETEREHRLAIRRELCSLPGIGAKVADCVALFGLGVHGAVPVDVHVWRITVRDYEPSLREAKSLTPTVYEEVGDAFRRRFGAPFAGWAHSVLFGAELAAERLPKDLREDRLDSKHSMRAP
;
A
#
# COMPACT_ATOMS: atom_id res chain seq x y z
N ASP A 1 1.47 9.86 5.28
CA ASP A 1 2.66 9.91 6.14
C ASP A 1 3.40 8.59 6.02
N PRO A 2 4.70 8.55 5.71
CA PRO A 2 5.44 7.30 5.48
C PRO A 2 5.39 6.30 6.65
N ILE A 3 5.39 6.79 7.89
CA ILE A 3 5.43 5.94 9.08
C ILE A 3 4.07 5.32 9.36
N GLU A 4 3.00 6.11 9.25
CA GLU A 4 1.63 5.59 9.29
C GLU A 4 1.41 4.55 8.19
N THR A 5 1.82 4.85 6.96
CA THR A 5 1.70 3.92 5.82
C THR A 5 2.43 2.60 6.10
N LEU A 6 3.68 2.67 6.58
CA LEU A 6 4.51 1.52 6.91
C LEU A 6 3.80 0.55 7.86
N PHE A 7 3.41 1.04 9.03
CA PHE A 7 2.82 0.20 10.07
C PHE A 7 1.38 -0.23 9.72
N SER A 8 0.63 0.58 8.97
CA SER A 8 -0.69 0.19 8.45
C SER A 8 -0.58 -0.99 7.48
N PHE A 9 0.41 -1.00 6.58
CA PHE A 9 0.60 -2.12 5.67
C PHE A 9 1.22 -3.35 6.33
N ILE A 10 2.00 -3.22 7.40
CA ILE A 10 2.35 -4.37 8.27
C ILE A 10 1.06 -5.00 8.83
N CYS A 11 0.09 -4.20 9.30
CA CYS A 11 -1.20 -4.71 9.77
C CYS A 11 -2.04 -5.40 8.67
N SER A 12 -1.78 -5.09 7.39
CA SER A 12 -2.56 -5.57 6.24
C SER A 12 -2.23 -6.98 5.77
N GLN A 13 -1.05 -7.50 6.11
CA GLN A 13 -0.56 -8.77 5.58
C GLN A 13 -1.52 -9.90 5.94
N ASN A 14 -1.99 -10.70 4.98
CA ASN A 14 -2.93 -11.81 5.20
C ASN A 14 -4.13 -11.39 6.08
N ASN A 15 -4.84 -10.34 5.66
CA ASN A 15 -5.91 -9.72 6.42
C ASN A 15 -6.97 -9.14 5.47
N ASN A 16 -8.14 -8.75 5.99
CA ASN A 16 -9.18 -8.07 5.23
C ASN A 16 -9.34 -6.61 5.70
N VAL A 17 -9.89 -5.76 4.83
CA VAL A 17 -10.02 -4.31 5.07
C VAL A 17 -10.69 -4.00 6.41
N SER A 18 -11.82 -4.63 6.71
CA SER A 18 -12.57 -4.40 7.96
C SER A 18 -11.74 -4.65 9.22
N ARG A 19 -10.95 -5.73 9.23
CA ARG A 19 -10.05 -6.06 10.34
C ARG A 19 -8.82 -5.15 10.36
N ILE A 20 -8.29 -4.71 9.22
CA ILE A 20 -7.19 -3.75 9.17
C ILE A 20 -7.60 -2.41 9.79
N CYS A 21 -8.79 -1.90 9.45
CA CYS A 21 -9.35 -0.70 10.05
C CYS A 21 -9.48 -0.82 11.57
N LEU A 22 -9.93 -1.99 12.06
CA LEU A 22 -10.00 -2.27 13.49
C LEU A 22 -8.63 -2.25 14.19
N LEU A 23 -7.64 -2.91 13.59
CA LEU A 23 -6.29 -2.99 14.18
C LEU A 23 -5.62 -1.61 14.22
N THR A 24 -5.74 -0.83 13.15
CA THR A 24 -5.16 0.52 13.07
C THR A 24 -5.84 1.50 14.02
N ASP A 25 -7.18 1.44 14.15
CA ASP A 25 -7.92 2.23 15.13
C ASP A 25 -7.50 1.91 16.57
N ARG A 26 -7.41 0.62 16.92
CA ARG A 26 -6.97 0.18 18.25
C ARG A 26 -5.51 0.56 18.54
N LEU A 27 -4.63 0.50 17.54
CA LEU A 27 -3.23 0.92 17.68
C LEU A 27 -3.15 2.41 18.02
N ARG A 28 -3.90 3.25 17.30
CA ARG A 28 -4.03 4.69 17.58
C ARG A 28 -4.61 4.93 18.97
N ALA A 29 -5.70 4.27 19.32
CA ALA A 29 -6.34 4.43 20.62
C ALA A 29 -5.44 4.04 21.80
N ARG A 30 -4.61 3.00 21.63
CA ARG A 30 -3.76 2.48 22.71
C ARG A 30 -2.44 3.23 22.87
N PHE A 31 -1.82 3.64 21.77
CA PHE A 31 -0.45 4.15 21.74
C PHE A 31 -0.33 5.57 21.15
N GLY A 32 -1.40 6.10 20.57
CA GLY A 32 -1.47 7.43 20.02
C GLY A 32 -1.89 8.47 21.05
N GLU A 33 -1.36 9.68 20.91
CA GLU A 33 -1.76 10.81 21.74
C GLU A 33 -3.18 11.25 21.42
N VAL A 34 -3.92 11.69 22.45
CA VAL A 34 -5.25 12.25 22.27
C VAL A 34 -5.15 13.55 21.49
N VAL A 35 -5.86 13.62 20.36
CA VAL A 35 -5.98 14.83 19.54
C VAL A 35 -7.18 15.65 20.01
N CYS A 36 -8.35 15.03 20.08
CA CYS A 36 -9.55 15.67 20.59
C CYS A 36 -10.62 14.66 21.05
N ARG A 37 -11.53 15.12 21.90
CA ARG A 37 -12.74 14.38 22.30
C ARG A 37 -13.95 14.98 21.59
N LEU A 38 -14.74 14.13 20.95
CA LEU A 38 -15.93 14.54 20.23
C LEU A 38 -17.13 14.55 21.16
N GLN A 39 -17.95 15.60 21.05
CA GLN A 39 -19.27 15.59 21.67
C GLN A 39 -20.25 14.75 20.83
N PRO A 40 -21.22 14.09 21.45
CA PRO A 40 -22.30 13.45 20.70
C PRO A 40 -23.04 14.50 19.86
N PRO A 41 -23.38 14.19 18.60
CA PRO A 41 -24.37 14.98 17.86
C PRO A 41 -25.66 15.12 18.68
N PRO A 42 -26.33 16.29 18.65
CA PRO A 42 -27.64 16.45 19.29
C PRO A 42 -28.63 15.42 18.72
N GLY A 43 -29.27 14.63 19.58
CA GLY A 43 -30.28 13.66 19.17
C GLY A 43 -29.75 12.35 18.58
N SER A 44 -28.43 12.12 18.50
CA SER A 44 -27.92 10.82 18.03
C SER A 44 -27.93 9.78 19.16
N SER A 45 -28.63 8.66 18.96
CA SER A 45 -28.26 7.41 19.62
C SER A 45 -26.87 6.98 19.13
N ALA A 46 -26.09 6.34 19.99
CA ALA A 46 -24.80 5.78 19.57
C ALA A 46 -25.02 4.88 18.34
N HIS A 47 -24.12 4.92 17.34
CA HIS A 47 -24.15 4.07 16.14
C HIS A 47 -23.94 2.57 16.46
N GLN A 48 -24.78 2.00 17.33
CA GLN A 48 -24.72 0.61 17.78
C GLN A 48 -25.02 -0.34 16.62
N ASP A 49 -25.82 0.10 15.65
CA ASP A 49 -26.24 -0.71 14.49
C ASP A 49 -25.21 -0.77 13.36
N CYS A 50 -24.05 -0.11 13.48
CA CYS A 50 -23.02 -0.23 12.45
C CYS A 50 -22.39 -1.63 12.47
N ALA A 51 -22.37 -2.33 11.32
CA ALA A 51 -21.76 -3.65 11.19
C ALA A 51 -20.23 -3.65 11.45
N LEU A 52 -19.55 -2.52 11.21
CA LEU A 52 -18.10 -2.40 11.34
C LEU A 52 -17.68 -2.16 12.80
N GLN A 53 -16.91 -3.10 13.36
CA GLN A 53 -16.50 -3.06 14.76
C GLN A 53 -15.69 -1.80 15.13
N HIS A 54 -14.79 -1.34 14.25
CA HIS A 54 -13.99 -0.15 14.52
C HIS A 54 -14.84 1.11 14.64
N VAL A 55 -15.95 1.20 13.88
CA VAL A 55 -16.91 2.31 13.98
C VAL A 55 -17.64 2.26 15.32
N ARG A 56 -18.06 1.08 15.77
CA ARG A 56 -18.70 0.92 17.10
C ARG A 56 -17.74 1.29 18.23
N GLU A 57 -16.50 0.80 18.19
CA GLU A 57 -15.47 1.10 19.20
C GLU A 57 -15.13 2.59 19.24
N PHE A 58 -14.96 3.22 18.08
CA PHE A 58 -14.75 4.66 17.99
C PHE A 58 -15.97 5.45 18.50
N SER A 59 -17.18 5.07 18.12
CA SER A 59 -18.42 5.75 18.55
C SER A 59 -18.65 5.68 20.06
N ALA A 60 -18.20 4.60 20.71
CA ALA A 60 -18.21 4.46 22.16
C ALA A 60 -17.11 5.30 22.82
N ARG A 61 -15.89 5.29 22.27
CA ARG A 61 -14.72 6.00 22.81
C ARG A 61 -14.77 7.52 22.60
N ARG A 62 -15.34 7.98 21.49
CA ARG A 62 -15.48 9.39 21.06
C ARG A 62 -14.21 10.23 21.21
N THR A 63 -13.07 9.60 21.00
CA THR A 63 -11.76 10.25 21.14
C THR A 63 -10.95 9.94 19.91
N LEU A 64 -10.48 10.99 19.24
CA LEU A 64 -9.54 10.92 18.14
C LEU A 64 -8.12 10.86 18.71
N HIS A 65 -7.34 9.92 18.20
CA HIS A 65 -5.95 9.73 18.56
C HIS A 65 -5.06 9.90 17.32
N ALA A 66 -3.91 10.54 17.51
CA ALA A 66 -2.88 10.64 16.49
C ALA A 66 -2.29 9.26 16.19
N TRP A 67 -1.58 9.14 15.06
CA TRP A 67 -0.77 7.95 14.83
C TRP A 67 0.33 7.83 15.91
N PRO A 68 0.60 6.63 16.46
CA PRO A 68 1.65 6.45 17.45
C PRO A 68 3.04 6.81 16.91
N ARG A 69 3.83 7.55 17.67
CA ARG A 69 5.24 7.78 17.31
C ARG A 69 6.01 6.46 17.31
N SER A 70 6.96 6.30 16.40
CA SER A 70 7.82 5.11 16.32
C SER A 70 8.55 4.82 17.63
N SER A 71 8.94 5.86 18.39
CA SER A 71 9.57 5.71 19.71
C SER A 71 8.64 5.10 20.77
N VAL A 72 7.33 5.34 20.69
CA VAL A 72 6.33 4.72 21.55
C VAL A 72 6.15 3.25 21.18
N LEU A 73 6.03 2.95 19.88
CA LEU A 73 5.91 1.58 19.39
C LEU A 73 7.17 0.73 19.67
N ALA A 74 8.36 1.35 19.63
CA ALA A 74 9.63 0.68 19.95
C ALA A 74 9.71 0.23 21.43
N LYS A 75 9.02 0.95 22.33
CA LYS A 75 8.92 0.65 23.75
C LYS A 75 7.73 -0.25 24.10
N ALA A 76 6.76 -0.40 23.19
CA ALA A 76 5.62 -1.28 23.41
C ALA A 76 6.06 -2.73 23.56
N THR A 77 5.48 -3.44 24.55
CA THR A 77 5.74 -4.87 24.73
C THR A 77 4.97 -5.66 23.68
N GLU A 78 5.52 -6.79 23.23
CA GLU A 78 4.84 -7.65 22.26
C GLU A 78 3.47 -8.10 22.78
N ARG A 79 3.34 -8.36 24.09
CA ARG A 79 2.06 -8.66 24.74
C ARG A 79 1.04 -7.53 24.54
N SER A 80 1.41 -6.28 24.84
CA SER A 80 0.51 -5.13 24.69
C SER A 80 0.02 -4.92 23.25
N LEU A 81 0.83 -5.31 22.26
CA LEU A 81 0.45 -5.29 20.85
C LEU A 81 -0.45 -6.50 20.49
N LYS A 82 -0.14 -7.70 21.00
CA LYS A 82 -0.98 -8.90 20.81
C LYS A 82 -2.38 -8.71 21.38
N ASP A 83 -2.52 -8.03 22.52
CA ASP A 83 -3.80 -7.73 23.16
C ASP A 83 -4.75 -6.92 22.24
N LEU A 84 -4.22 -6.23 21.22
CA LEU A 84 -5.04 -5.53 20.21
C LEU A 84 -5.63 -6.45 19.13
N GLY A 85 -5.18 -7.71 19.07
CA GLY A 85 -5.56 -8.68 18.04
C GLY A 85 -4.62 -8.74 16.82
N LEU A 86 -3.41 -8.16 16.93
CA LEU A 86 -2.42 -8.12 15.85
C LEU A 86 -1.85 -9.51 15.48
N GLY A 87 -1.89 -10.47 16.40
CA GLY A 87 -1.33 -11.80 16.22
C GLY A 87 0.19 -11.74 16.03
N TYR A 88 0.73 -12.49 15.06
CA TYR A 88 2.16 -12.52 14.76
C TYR A 88 2.73 -11.15 14.35
N ARG A 89 1.89 -10.27 13.78
CA ARG A 89 2.30 -8.92 13.33
C ARG A 89 2.71 -8.02 14.49
N ALA A 90 2.33 -8.36 15.72
CA ALA A 90 2.80 -7.66 16.92
C ALA A 90 4.34 -7.65 17.02
N ALA A 91 4.98 -8.79 16.72
CA ALA A 91 6.43 -8.87 16.67
C ALA A 91 7.01 -7.97 15.57
N TYR A 92 6.41 -7.98 14.37
CA TYR A 92 6.85 -7.14 13.26
C TYR A 92 6.77 -5.65 13.58
N ILE A 93 5.67 -5.18 14.18
CA ILE A 93 5.53 -3.78 14.58
C ILE A 93 6.59 -3.40 15.62
N SER A 94 6.76 -4.21 16.67
CA SER A 94 7.75 -3.92 17.72
C SER A 94 9.18 -3.91 17.17
N GLN A 95 9.54 -4.90 16.35
CA GLN A 95 10.88 -5.03 15.80
C GLN A 95 11.17 -3.95 14.73
N ALA A 96 10.22 -3.67 13.83
CA ALA A 96 10.35 -2.59 12.86
C ALA A 96 10.48 -1.22 13.56
N ALA A 97 9.66 -0.95 14.58
CA ALA A 97 9.77 0.28 15.36
C ALA A 97 11.14 0.42 16.04
N LYS A 98 11.66 -0.67 16.64
CA LYS A 98 13.02 -0.69 17.20
C LYS A 98 14.07 -0.43 16.14
N ARG A 99 13.97 -1.07 14.98
CA ARG A 99 14.90 -0.88 13.84
C ARG A 99 14.89 0.56 13.34
N LEU A 100 13.73 1.22 13.32
CA LEU A 100 13.65 2.65 12.98
C LEU A 100 14.37 3.56 14.00
N MET A 101 14.51 3.14 15.26
CA MET A 101 15.20 3.90 16.32
C MET A 101 16.70 3.61 16.41
N GLN A 102 17.20 2.61 15.68
CA GLN A 102 18.64 2.28 15.63
C GLN A 102 19.41 3.28 14.78
N GLU A 103 20.75 3.25 14.86
CA GLU A 103 21.65 4.08 14.05
C GLU A 103 21.27 5.57 14.14
N ASP A 104 20.98 6.04 15.36
CA ASP A 104 20.50 7.41 15.62
C ASP A 104 19.24 7.78 14.80
N GLY A 105 18.39 6.82 14.48
CA GLY A 105 17.18 7.08 13.69
C GLY A 105 17.43 7.33 12.20
N ARG A 106 18.56 6.87 11.65
CA ARG A 106 18.89 6.98 10.21
C ARG A 106 17.71 6.59 9.31
N LEU A 107 17.13 5.40 9.51
CA LEU A 107 16.01 4.89 8.71
C LEU A 107 14.74 5.74 8.89
N LEU A 108 14.47 6.21 10.11
CA LEU A 108 13.33 7.10 10.37
C LEU A 108 13.47 8.42 9.60
N ARG A 109 14.66 9.04 9.64
CA ARG A 109 14.97 10.26 8.89
C ARG A 109 14.88 10.04 7.40
N TRP A 110 15.41 8.92 6.91
CA TRP A 110 15.33 8.53 5.50
C TRP A 110 13.86 8.41 5.04
N LEU A 111 13.02 7.66 5.77
CA LEU A 111 11.58 7.55 5.46
C LEU A 111 10.88 8.91 5.47
N SER A 112 11.18 9.76 6.46
CA SER A 112 10.51 11.05 6.64
C SER A 112 10.95 12.09 5.61
N GLY A 113 12.22 12.05 5.20
CA GLY A 113 12.79 12.93 4.18
C GLY A 113 12.51 12.49 2.75
N MET A 114 12.13 11.23 2.55
CA MET A 114 11.70 10.73 1.26
C MET A 114 10.26 11.15 0.97
N ARG A 115 10.12 12.13 0.10
CA ARG A 115 8.93 12.32 -0.72
C ARG A 115 9.40 12.62 -2.13
N THR A 116 9.10 11.74 -3.07
CA THR A 116 9.33 12.04 -4.48
C THR A 116 8.29 13.04 -4.95
N ASN A 117 8.69 13.92 -5.86
CA ASN A 117 7.74 14.83 -6.49
C ASN A 117 6.74 14.02 -7.32
N PRO A 118 5.47 14.47 -7.42
CA PRO A 118 4.53 13.87 -8.35
C PRO A 118 5.08 13.94 -9.78
N PRO A 119 4.63 13.05 -10.69
CA PRO A 119 5.09 13.06 -12.07
C PRO A 119 4.75 14.41 -12.69
N LYS A 120 5.65 14.95 -13.52
CA LYS A 120 5.29 16.08 -14.38
C LYS A 120 4.18 15.63 -15.33
N ALA A 121 3.26 16.55 -15.66
CA ALA A 121 2.21 16.28 -16.63
C ALA A 121 2.84 15.77 -17.94
N VAL A 122 2.24 14.75 -18.55
CA VAL A 122 2.70 14.24 -19.84
C VAL A 122 2.28 15.24 -20.91
N GLU A 123 3.25 15.88 -21.54
CA GLU A 123 2.99 16.84 -22.62
C GLU A 123 2.73 16.14 -23.98
N ASN A 124 3.11 14.86 -24.10
CA ASN A 124 3.09 14.11 -25.35
C ASN A 124 2.19 12.86 -25.29
N ALA A 125 1.68 12.42 -26.44
CA ALA A 125 0.77 11.27 -26.56
C ALA A 125 1.42 9.88 -26.31
N THR A 126 2.72 9.84 -26.01
CA THR A 126 3.47 8.58 -25.74
C THR A 126 3.62 8.39 -24.23
N LEU A 127 3.27 7.20 -23.74
CA LEU A 127 3.46 6.84 -22.34
C LEU A 127 4.97 6.70 -22.05
N PRO A 128 5.49 7.36 -21.00
CA PRO A 128 6.91 7.29 -20.67
C PRO A 128 7.29 5.91 -20.10
N GLU A 129 8.34 5.32 -20.67
CA GLU A 129 8.98 4.10 -20.17
C GLU A 129 9.82 4.40 -18.91
N GLU A 130 10.08 3.37 -18.10
CA GLU A 130 10.98 3.47 -16.95
C GLU A 130 12.44 3.51 -17.44
N THR A 131 13.20 4.53 -17.08
CA THR A 131 14.65 4.55 -17.31
C THR A 131 15.36 3.60 -16.34
N GLU A 132 16.57 3.15 -16.68
CA GLU A 132 17.35 2.26 -15.80
C GLU A 132 17.62 2.92 -14.44
N THR A 133 17.91 4.23 -14.41
CA THR A 133 18.10 4.98 -13.16
C THR A 133 16.84 5.00 -12.29
N GLU A 134 15.66 5.18 -12.88
CA GLU A 134 14.39 5.12 -12.14
C GLU A 134 14.11 3.72 -11.60
N ARG A 135 14.38 2.68 -12.41
CA ARG A 135 14.29 1.27 -12.01
C ARG A 135 15.20 0.99 -10.82
N GLU A 136 16.48 1.34 -10.92
CA GLU A 136 17.47 1.17 -9.84
C GLU A 136 17.04 1.88 -8.55
N HIS A 137 16.56 3.11 -8.66
CA HIS A 137 16.07 3.90 -7.54
C HIS A 137 14.87 3.23 -6.84
N ARG A 138 13.86 2.81 -7.62
CA ARG A 138 12.67 2.08 -7.11
C ARG A 138 13.09 0.79 -6.41
N LEU A 139 13.98 0.00 -7.01
CA LEU A 139 14.47 -1.25 -6.44
C LEU A 139 15.29 -1.02 -5.17
N ALA A 140 16.09 0.07 -5.09
CA ALA A 140 16.83 0.44 -3.90
C ALA A 140 15.91 0.80 -2.73
N ILE A 141 14.86 1.59 -2.97
CA ILE A 141 13.84 1.91 -1.97
C ILE A 141 13.19 0.64 -1.44
N ARG A 142 12.80 -0.27 -2.33
CA ARG A 142 12.20 -1.54 -1.94
C ARG A 142 13.15 -2.39 -1.10
N ARG A 143 14.44 -2.49 -1.48
CA ARG A 143 15.46 -3.21 -0.70
C ARG A 143 15.60 -2.64 0.71
N GLU A 144 15.67 -1.32 0.83
CA GLU A 144 15.78 -0.64 2.12
C GLU A 144 14.54 -0.90 3.00
N LEU A 145 13.34 -0.84 2.43
CA LEU A 145 12.08 -1.16 3.13
C LEU A 145 12.01 -2.64 3.56
N CYS A 146 12.39 -3.57 2.69
CA CYS A 146 12.44 -5.01 2.99
C CYS A 146 13.50 -5.37 4.04
N SER A 147 14.44 -4.46 4.36
CA SER A 147 15.35 -4.65 5.50
C SER A 147 14.64 -4.59 6.86
N LEU A 148 13.41 -4.05 6.90
CA LEU A 148 12.61 -3.98 8.11
C LEU A 148 11.92 -5.33 8.40
N PRO A 149 11.91 -5.79 9.67
CA PRO A 149 11.27 -7.04 10.05
C PRO A 149 9.80 -7.11 9.64
N GLY A 150 9.44 -8.21 8.98
CA GLY A 150 8.07 -8.46 8.54
C GLY A 150 7.68 -7.76 7.23
N ILE A 151 8.60 -7.08 6.54
CA ILE A 151 8.32 -6.39 5.29
C ILE A 151 8.86 -7.20 4.10
N GLY A 152 7.94 -7.68 3.26
CA GLY A 152 8.27 -8.27 1.96
C GLY A 152 7.94 -7.32 0.80
N ALA A 153 8.22 -7.74 -0.44
CA ALA A 153 8.09 -6.93 -1.65
C ALA A 153 6.74 -6.20 -1.75
N LYS A 154 5.62 -6.91 -1.55
CA LYS A 154 4.27 -6.31 -1.58
C LYS A 154 4.10 -5.16 -0.60
N VAL A 155 4.51 -5.36 0.67
CA VAL A 155 4.37 -4.32 1.70
C VAL A 155 5.31 -3.16 1.39
N ALA A 156 6.54 -3.45 0.96
CA ALA A 156 7.49 -2.42 0.57
C ALA A 156 6.98 -1.57 -0.61
N ASP A 157 6.42 -2.19 -1.65
CA ASP A 157 5.86 -1.46 -2.79
C ASP A 157 4.59 -0.68 -2.40
N CYS A 158 3.76 -1.19 -1.47
CA CYS A 158 2.66 -0.39 -0.91
C CYS A 158 3.17 0.87 -0.20
N VAL A 159 4.25 0.76 0.57
CA VAL A 159 4.85 1.90 1.28
C VAL A 159 5.51 2.86 0.29
N ALA A 160 6.21 2.34 -0.71
CA ALA A 160 6.82 3.14 -1.77
C ALA A 160 5.76 3.95 -2.53
N LEU A 161 4.67 3.32 -2.96
CA LEU A 161 3.60 3.97 -3.71
C LEU A 161 2.83 4.99 -2.85
N PHE A 162 2.28 4.56 -1.71
CA PHE A 162 1.33 5.36 -0.93
C PHE A 162 1.98 6.24 0.15
N GLY A 163 3.20 5.92 0.57
CA GLY A 163 3.92 6.63 1.62
C GLY A 163 4.99 7.56 1.07
N LEU A 164 5.70 7.13 0.03
CA LEU A 164 6.91 7.80 -0.47
C LEU A 164 6.73 8.51 -1.82
N GLY A 165 5.62 8.24 -2.53
CA GLY A 165 5.32 8.85 -3.83
C GLY A 165 5.99 8.15 -5.03
N VAL A 166 6.50 6.94 -4.85
CA VAL A 166 7.16 6.19 -5.94
C VAL A 166 6.10 5.62 -6.87
N HIS A 167 5.67 6.41 -7.85
CA HIS A 167 4.50 6.08 -8.66
C HIS A 167 4.69 4.90 -9.64
N GLY A 168 5.94 4.49 -9.91
CA GLY A 168 6.25 3.25 -10.64
C GLY A 168 6.24 1.98 -9.80
N ALA A 169 6.08 2.10 -8.48
CA ALA A 169 5.91 0.94 -7.60
C ALA A 169 4.52 0.34 -7.79
N VAL A 170 4.48 -0.98 -8.03
CA VAL A 170 3.24 -1.74 -8.25
C VAL A 170 3.19 -2.85 -7.20
N PRO A 171 2.38 -2.70 -6.13
CA PRO A 171 2.26 -3.73 -5.11
C PRO A 171 1.53 -4.96 -5.66
N VAL A 172 2.22 -6.08 -5.83
CA VAL A 172 1.59 -7.28 -6.42
C VAL A 172 1.10 -8.23 -5.34
N ASP A 173 -0.20 -8.51 -5.35
CA ASP A 173 -0.81 -9.59 -4.59
C ASP A 173 -1.58 -10.55 -5.52
N VAL A 174 -2.35 -11.47 -4.94
CA VAL A 174 -3.12 -12.45 -5.71
C VAL A 174 -4.20 -11.82 -6.60
N HIS A 175 -4.74 -10.66 -6.24
CA HIS A 175 -5.73 -9.95 -7.05
C HIS A 175 -5.05 -9.27 -8.23
N VAL A 176 -3.96 -8.56 -7.98
CA VAL A 176 -3.19 -7.88 -9.04
C VAL A 176 -2.61 -8.89 -10.04
N TRP A 177 -2.10 -10.03 -9.54
CA TRP A 177 -1.64 -11.11 -10.40
C TRP A 177 -2.79 -11.66 -11.28
N ARG A 178 -3.99 -11.87 -10.72
CA ARG A 178 -5.16 -12.31 -11.49
C ARG A 178 -5.59 -11.32 -12.57
N ILE A 179 -5.63 -10.02 -12.25
CA ILE A 179 -5.91 -8.96 -13.22
C ILE A 179 -4.91 -9.06 -14.38
N THR A 180 -3.63 -9.16 -14.06
CA THR A 180 -2.56 -9.24 -15.06
C THR A 180 -2.72 -10.45 -15.97
N VAL A 181 -2.88 -11.64 -15.40
CA VAL A 181 -3.05 -12.88 -16.18
C VAL A 181 -4.33 -12.87 -17.02
N ARG A 182 -5.39 -12.23 -16.54
CA ARG A 182 -6.68 -12.16 -17.23
C ARG A 182 -6.64 -11.17 -18.40
N ASP A 183 -6.06 -10.00 -18.18
CA ASP A 183 -6.28 -8.83 -19.04
C ASP A 183 -5.05 -8.42 -19.86
N TYR A 184 -3.82 -8.76 -19.44
CA TYR A 184 -2.60 -8.20 -20.03
C TYR A 184 -1.56 -9.25 -20.44
N GLU A 185 -1.30 -10.25 -19.59
CA GLU A 185 -0.21 -11.21 -19.80
C GLU A 185 -0.67 -12.66 -19.51
N PRO A 186 -1.42 -13.29 -20.44
CA PRO A 186 -1.95 -14.64 -20.24
C PRO A 186 -0.89 -15.71 -20.03
N SER A 187 0.34 -15.49 -20.52
CA SER A 187 1.47 -16.42 -20.37
C SER A 187 1.84 -16.68 -18.91
N LEU A 188 1.64 -15.71 -18.03
CA LEU A 188 1.89 -15.83 -16.58
C LEU A 188 0.94 -16.81 -15.87
N ARG A 189 -0.07 -17.36 -16.57
CA ARG A 189 -0.96 -18.40 -16.04
C ARG A 189 -0.21 -19.71 -15.73
N GLU A 190 0.90 -19.97 -16.42
CA GLU A 190 1.70 -21.19 -16.21
C GLU A 190 2.48 -21.17 -14.89
N ALA A 191 2.69 -19.98 -14.31
CA ALA A 191 3.35 -19.85 -13.03
C ALA A 191 2.51 -20.45 -11.89
N LYS A 192 3.11 -21.37 -11.12
CA LYS A 192 2.44 -22.08 -10.03
C LYS A 192 2.26 -21.24 -8.76
N SER A 193 3.06 -20.18 -8.61
CA SER A 193 3.04 -19.30 -7.45
C SER A 193 3.64 -17.94 -7.78
N LEU A 194 3.37 -16.95 -6.93
CA LEU A 194 3.92 -15.61 -7.03
C LEU A 194 5.36 -15.60 -6.50
N THR A 195 6.30 -16.13 -7.29
CA THR A 195 7.74 -16.07 -7.01
C THR A 195 8.27 -14.64 -7.19
N PRO A 196 9.48 -14.31 -6.71
CA PRO A 196 10.07 -12.99 -6.95
C PRO A 196 10.14 -12.58 -8.43
N THR A 197 10.45 -13.53 -9.32
CA THR A 197 10.47 -13.28 -10.77
C THR A 197 9.09 -12.98 -11.32
N VAL A 198 8.07 -13.76 -10.94
CA VAL A 198 6.68 -13.52 -11.38
C VAL A 198 6.15 -12.20 -10.81
N TYR A 199 6.52 -11.87 -9.58
CA TYR A 199 6.20 -10.59 -8.95
C TYR A 199 6.75 -9.41 -9.77
N GLU A 200 8.03 -9.47 -10.19
CA GLU A 200 8.60 -8.43 -11.05
C GLU A 200 7.89 -8.35 -12.40
N GLU A 201 7.63 -9.49 -13.05
CA GLU A 201 7.03 -9.51 -14.39
C GLU A 201 5.61 -8.92 -14.36
N VAL A 202 4.83 -9.21 -13.32
CA VAL A 202 3.53 -8.57 -13.12
C VAL A 202 3.67 -7.05 -12.96
N GLY A 203 4.63 -6.59 -12.16
CA GLY A 203 4.89 -5.15 -12.02
C GLY A 203 5.35 -4.50 -13.33
N ASP A 204 6.20 -5.19 -14.09
CA ASP A 204 6.72 -4.71 -15.38
C ASP A 204 5.60 -4.65 -16.43
N ALA A 205 4.66 -5.61 -16.44
CA ALA A 205 3.48 -5.56 -17.29
C ALA A 205 2.65 -4.28 -17.06
N PHE A 206 2.44 -3.89 -15.80
CA PHE A 206 1.77 -2.62 -15.47
C PHE A 206 2.56 -1.40 -15.95
N ARG A 207 3.88 -1.37 -15.74
CA ARG A 207 4.74 -0.25 -16.18
C ARG A 207 4.77 -0.11 -17.70
N ARG A 208 4.89 -1.22 -18.45
CA ARG A 208 4.83 -1.22 -19.92
C ARG A 208 3.47 -0.73 -20.43
N ARG A 209 2.38 -1.16 -19.79
CA ARG A 209 1.02 -0.86 -20.25
C ARG A 209 0.58 0.58 -19.97
N PHE A 210 0.87 1.09 -18.78
CA PHE A 210 0.36 2.38 -18.30
C PHE A 210 1.39 3.50 -18.27
N GLY A 211 2.65 3.19 -18.59
CA GLY A 211 3.78 4.08 -18.37
C GLY A 211 4.23 4.05 -16.91
N ALA A 212 5.54 4.08 -16.70
CA ALA A 212 6.13 3.92 -15.37
C ALA A 212 5.63 4.96 -14.34
N PRO A 213 5.46 6.24 -14.68
CA PRO A 213 4.98 7.24 -13.72
C PRO A 213 3.49 7.09 -13.33
N PHE A 214 2.70 6.29 -14.05
CA PHE A 214 1.27 6.10 -13.79
C PHE A 214 0.92 4.67 -13.35
N ALA A 215 1.85 3.73 -13.46
CA ALA A 215 1.62 2.31 -13.19
C ALA A 215 1.00 2.03 -11.80
N GLY A 216 1.52 2.68 -10.76
CA GLY A 216 0.99 2.54 -9.40
C GLY A 216 -0.40 3.13 -9.21
N TRP A 217 -0.72 4.23 -9.91
CA TRP A 217 -2.06 4.83 -9.91
C TRP A 217 -3.06 3.95 -10.66
N ALA A 218 -2.67 3.46 -11.84
CA ALA A 218 -3.47 2.50 -12.61
C ALA A 218 -3.76 1.27 -11.76
N HIS A 219 -2.74 0.69 -11.12
CA HIS A 219 -2.90 -0.38 -10.13
C HIS A 219 -3.99 -0.08 -9.09
N SER A 220 -3.98 1.10 -8.46
CA SER A 220 -4.98 1.45 -7.45
C SER A 220 -6.42 1.46 -7.99
N VAL A 221 -6.62 1.97 -9.21
CA VAL A 221 -7.93 1.97 -9.87
C VAL A 221 -8.38 0.55 -10.19
N LEU A 222 -7.51 -0.25 -10.82
CA LEU A 222 -7.85 -1.63 -11.21
C LEU A 222 -8.09 -2.53 -10.01
N PHE A 223 -7.27 -2.39 -8.96
CA PHE A 223 -7.44 -3.13 -7.71
C PHE A 223 -8.77 -2.78 -7.02
N GLY A 224 -9.14 -1.49 -6.99
CA GLY A 224 -10.42 -1.05 -6.46
C GLY A 224 -11.61 -1.66 -7.20
N ALA A 225 -11.56 -1.66 -8.53
CA ALA A 225 -12.59 -2.27 -9.37
C ALA A 225 -12.71 -3.79 -9.13
N GLU A 226 -11.58 -4.49 -9.01
CA GLU A 226 -11.56 -5.94 -8.74
C GLU A 226 -12.18 -6.28 -7.38
N LEU A 227 -11.96 -5.45 -6.35
CA LEU A 227 -12.60 -5.64 -5.04
C LEU A 227 -14.10 -5.37 -5.05
N ALA A 228 -14.57 -4.45 -5.91
CA ALA A 228 -15.98 -4.19 -6.13
C ALA A 228 -16.67 -5.25 -7.01
N ALA A 229 -15.92 -6.24 -7.51
CA ALA A 229 -16.34 -7.18 -8.54
C ALA A 229 -16.82 -6.49 -9.84
N GLU A 230 -16.33 -5.27 -10.10
CA GLU A 230 -16.62 -4.52 -11.30
C GLU A 230 -15.61 -4.84 -12.40
N ARG A 231 -16.12 -5.07 -13.61
CA ARG A 231 -15.32 -5.45 -14.77
C ARG A 231 -14.80 -4.19 -15.47
N LEU A 232 -13.50 -4.15 -15.78
CA LEU A 232 -12.87 -2.99 -16.47
C LEU A 232 -13.54 -2.67 -17.81
N PRO A 233 -13.64 -1.40 -18.23
CA PRO A 233 -14.01 -1.05 -19.60
C PRO A 233 -13.16 -1.78 -20.66
N LYS A 234 -13.76 -2.16 -21.80
CA LYS A 234 -13.09 -2.97 -22.85
C LYS A 234 -11.85 -2.29 -23.43
N ASP A 235 -11.90 -0.98 -23.61
CA ASP A 235 -10.85 -0.12 -24.16
C ASP A 235 -9.58 -0.03 -23.30
N LEU A 236 -9.68 -0.38 -22.01
CA LEU A 236 -8.51 -0.51 -21.12
C LEU A 236 -7.88 -1.91 -21.18
N ARG A 237 -8.64 -2.92 -21.61
CA ARG A 237 -8.17 -4.31 -21.75
C ARG A 237 -7.51 -4.58 -23.10
N GLU A 238 -7.92 -3.87 -24.14
CA GLU A 238 -7.38 -4.04 -25.49
C GLU A 238 -6.06 -3.27 -25.67
N ASP A 239 -5.06 -3.89 -26.31
CA ASP A 239 -3.76 -3.27 -26.55
C ASP A 239 -3.90 -2.03 -27.41
N ARG A 240 -3.52 -0.87 -26.86
CA ARG A 240 -3.51 0.39 -27.62
C ARG A 240 -2.40 0.43 -28.67
N LEU A 241 -1.47 -0.53 -28.64
CA LEU A 241 -0.30 -0.60 -29.51
C LEU A 241 -0.64 -1.05 -30.95
N ASP A 242 -1.77 -1.72 -31.17
CA ASP A 242 -2.15 -2.21 -32.51
C ASP A 242 -2.80 -1.16 -33.42
N SER A 243 -3.12 0.04 -32.89
CA SER A 243 -3.68 1.14 -33.68
C SER A 243 -2.67 1.80 -34.65
N LYS A 244 -1.40 1.38 -34.66
CA LYS A 244 -0.38 1.90 -35.60
C LYS A 244 -0.25 1.12 -36.93
N HIS A 245 -1.03 0.06 -37.18
CA HIS A 245 -0.96 -0.68 -38.45
C HIS A 245 -2.09 -0.40 -39.46
N SER A 246 -2.94 0.61 -39.24
CA SER A 246 -3.92 1.07 -40.23
C SER A 246 -3.66 2.51 -40.67
N MET A 247 -2.44 2.79 -41.10
CA MET A 247 -2.15 3.89 -42.04
C MET A 247 -1.12 3.40 -43.05
N ARG A 248 -1.55 2.49 -43.93
CA ARG A 248 -0.99 2.37 -45.27
C ARG A 248 -2.09 2.75 -46.26
N ALA A 249 -1.88 3.90 -46.89
CA ALA A 249 -2.57 4.34 -48.10
C ALA A 249 -2.45 3.28 -49.22
N PRO A 250 -3.36 3.28 -50.20
CA PRO A 250 -3.35 4.33 -51.23
C PRO A 250 -4.42 5.40 -51.06
#